data_AF-A0A657B349-F1
#
_entry.id   AF-A0A657B349-F1
#
_cell.length_a   1.000
_cell.length_b   1.000
_cell.length_c   1.000
_cell.angle_alpha   90.00
_cell.angle_beta   90.00
_cell.angle_gamma   90.00
#
_symmetry.space_group_name_H-M   'P 1'
#
loop_
_entity.id
_entity.type
_entity.pdbx_description
1 polymer ?
#
loop_
_entity_poly.entity_id
_entity_poly.type
_entity_poly.pdbx_seq_one_letter_code
_entity_poly.pdbx_strand_id
1 'polypeptide(L)'
;MSVLDSIFNYNERLIVQEMAAQLENESCTEEQLSDIACLALNKVPAKYIKHSVDRAFYMSNDERAELEVSVRESVTEAIKFIKGVKN
;
A
#
# COMPACT_ATOMS: atom_id res chain seq x y z
N MET A 1 -20.24 14.22 -6.80
CA MET A 1 -19.38 13.02 -6.70
C MET A 1 -18.95 12.65 -8.10
N SER A 2 -17.65 12.73 -8.34
CA SER A 2 -17.04 12.32 -9.60
C SER A 2 -17.05 10.80 -9.69
N VAL A 3 -17.01 10.26 -10.92
CA VAL A 3 -16.80 8.83 -11.15
C VAL A 3 -15.48 8.37 -10.51
N LEU A 4 -14.48 9.24 -10.49
CA LEU A 4 -13.17 8.97 -9.91
C LEU A 4 -13.21 8.76 -8.39
N ASP A 5 -14.14 9.40 -7.67
CA ASP A 5 -14.29 9.22 -6.21
C ASP A 5 -14.72 7.78 -5.86
N SER A 6 -15.26 7.05 -6.84
CA SER A 6 -15.72 5.67 -6.68
C SER A 6 -14.70 4.62 -7.13
N ILE A 7 -13.56 5.06 -7.68
CA ILE A 7 -12.48 4.22 -8.22
C ILE A 7 -11.23 4.45 -7.38
N PHE A 8 -10.67 3.39 -6.81
CA PHE A 8 -9.47 3.48 -5.97
C PHE A 8 -8.52 2.33 -6.28
N ASN A 9 -7.23 2.51 -6.00
CA ASN A 9 -6.28 1.42 -6.13
C ASN A 9 -6.42 0.47 -4.94
N TYR A 10 -6.69 -0.80 -5.22
CA TYR A 10 -6.86 -1.86 -4.23
C TYR A 10 -5.70 -1.91 -3.23
N ASN A 11 -4.48 -1.65 -3.71
CA ASN A 11 -3.26 -1.73 -2.91
C ASN A 11 -3.17 -0.62 -1.85
N GLU A 12 -3.90 0.49 -2.00
CA GLU A 12 -3.89 1.61 -1.03
C GLU A 12 -4.22 1.12 0.38
N ARG A 13 -5.26 0.29 0.50
CA ARG A 13 -5.67 -0.24 1.80
C ARG A 13 -4.63 -1.21 2.37
N LEU A 14 -4.05 -2.06 1.53
CA LEU A 14 -3.04 -3.02 1.97
C LEU A 14 -1.78 -2.31 2.47
N ILE A 15 -1.34 -1.28 1.74
CA ILE A 15 -0.19 -0.46 2.13
C ILE A 15 -0.44 0.25 3.45
N VAL A 16 -1.60 0.87 3.63
CA VAL A 16 -1.94 1.55 4.91
C VAL A 16 -1.95 0.54 6.08
N GLN A 17 -2.48 -0.67 5.86
CA GLN A 17 -2.48 -1.72 6.88
C GLN A 17 -1.07 -2.20 7.23
N GLU A 18 -0.23 -2.46 6.24
CA GLU A 18 1.16 -2.87 6.45
C GLU A 18 2.01 -1.76 7.08
N MET A 19 1.78 -0.49 6.70
CA MET A 19 2.42 0.65 7.36
C MET A 19 2.02 0.74 8.83
N ALA A 20 0.74 0.59 9.17
CA ALA A 20 0.29 0.59 10.55
C ALA A 20 0.95 -0.54 11.38
N ALA A 21 1.17 -1.71 10.77
CA ALA A 21 1.86 -2.82 11.42
C ALA A 21 3.37 -2.57 11.60
N GLN A 22 4.05 -2.05 10.57
CA GLN A 22 5.51 -1.83 10.62
C GLN A 22 5.91 -0.58 11.41
N LEU A 23 5.02 0.41 11.55
CA LEU A 23 5.27 1.68 12.22
C LEU A 23 4.56 1.80 13.59
N GLU A 24 4.01 0.72 14.14
CA GLU A 24 3.23 0.72 15.39
C GLU A 24 3.96 1.44 16.55
N ASN A 25 5.28 1.28 16.63
CA ASN A 25 6.12 1.85 17.69
C ASN A 25 6.97 3.04 17.24
N GLU A 26 6.67 3.61 16.07
CA GLU A 26 7.47 4.68 15.47
C GLU A 26 6.68 5.97 15.31
N SER A 27 7.31 7.09 15.67
CA SER A 27 6.75 8.43 15.43
C SER A 27 7.13 8.90 14.03
N CYS A 28 6.17 8.91 13.10
CA CYS A 28 6.32 9.51 11.77
C CYS A 28 5.43 10.76 11.66
N THR A 29 5.91 11.79 10.96
CA THR A 29 5.07 12.93 10.58
C THR A 29 4.08 12.52 9.49
N GLU A 30 3.02 13.30 9.30
CA GLU A 30 2.06 13.08 8.21
C GLU A 30 2.73 13.12 6.83
N GLU A 31 3.70 14.03 6.64
CA GLU A 31 4.52 14.11 5.44
C GLU A 31 5.29 12.81 5.19
N GLN A 32 5.99 12.29 6.20
CA GLN A 32 6.71 11.01 6.09
C GLN A 32 5.77 9.85 5.78
N LEU A 33 4.60 9.78 6.41
CA LEU A 33 3.61 8.75 6.13
C LEU A 33 3.12 8.83 4.68
N SER A 34 2.84 10.04 4.19
CA SER A 34 2.41 10.24 2.80
C SER A 34 3.51 9.85 1.79
N ASP A 35 4.77 10.17 2.08
CA ASP A 35 5.92 9.79 1.24
C ASP A 35 6.12 8.27 1.22
N ILE A 36 6.06 7.61 2.38
CA ILE A 36 6.17 6.15 2.48
C ILE A 36 5.06 5.47 1.67
N ALA A 37 3.82 5.93 1.83
CA ALA A 37 2.68 5.39 1.09
C ALA A 37 2.85 5.57 -0.42
N CYS A 38 3.23 6.78 -0.87
CA CYS A 38 3.48 7.09 -2.28
C CYS A 38 4.59 6.22 -2.88
N LEU A 39 5.71 6.06 -2.17
CA LEU A 39 6.83 5.24 -2.63
C LEU A 39 6.43 3.77 -2.72
N ALA A 40 5.75 3.24 -1.71
CA ALA A 40 5.28 1.86 -1.71
C ALA A 40 4.24 1.60 -2.82
N LEU A 41 3.30 2.53 -3.05
CA LEU A 41 2.29 2.42 -4.10
C LEU A 41 2.90 2.34 -5.50
N ASN A 42 3.97 3.10 -5.74
CA ASN A 42 4.65 3.13 -7.03
C ASN A 42 5.49 1.88 -7.31
N LYS A 43 5.74 1.03 -6.31
CA LYS A 43 6.51 -0.22 -6.44
C LYS A 43 5.64 -1.44 -6.74
N VAL A 44 4.34 -1.34 -6.55
CA VAL A 44 3.37 -2.42 -6.80
C VAL A 44 2.52 -2.13 -8.04
N PRO A 45 2.12 -3.16 -8.81
CA PRO A 45 1.25 -2.94 -9.97
C PRO A 45 -0.11 -2.39 -9.53
N ALA A 46 -0.49 -1.21 -10.05
CA ALA A 46 -1.74 -0.56 -9.70
C ALA A 46 -2.96 -1.40 -10.14
N LYS A 47 -3.91 -1.61 -9.23
CA LYS A 47 -5.15 -2.35 -9.49
C LYS A 47 -6.35 -1.51 -9.07
N TYR A 48 -6.97 -0.81 -10.02
CA TYR A 48 -8.11 0.05 -9.73
C TYR A 48 -9.43 -0.74 -9.68
N ILE A 49 -10.21 -0.53 -8.62
CA ILE A 49 -11.50 -1.19 -8.42
C ILE A 49 -12.58 -0.18 -8.06
N LYS A 50 -13.84 -0.52 -8.38
CA LYS A 50 -15.00 0.32 -8.06
C LYS A 50 -15.57 -0.08 -6.69
N HIS A 51 -15.90 0.90 -5.85
CA HIS A 51 -16.43 0.67 -4.49
C HIS A 51 -17.69 -0.21 -4.44
N SER A 52 -18.46 -0.25 -5.53
CA SER A 52 -19.75 -0.93 -5.59
C SER A 52 -19.71 -2.39 -6.03
N VAL A 53 -18.59 -2.93 -6.53
CA VAL A 53 -18.56 -4.28 -7.13
C VAL A 53 -17.20 -4.98 -6.93
N ASP A 54 -17.24 -6.14 -6.26
CA ASP A 54 -16.29 -7.26 -6.20
C ASP A 54 -14.84 -7.07 -5.71
N ARG A 55 -14.69 -7.03 -4.38
CA ARG A 55 -13.42 -7.43 -3.71
C ARG A 55 -13.22 -8.94 -3.64
N ALA A 56 -14.29 -9.74 -3.77
CA ALA A 56 -14.26 -11.17 -3.45
C ALA A 56 -13.90 -12.09 -4.63
N PHE A 57 -13.90 -11.59 -5.87
CA PHE A 57 -13.80 -12.43 -7.07
C PHE A 57 -12.56 -12.19 -7.95
N TYR A 58 -11.70 -11.22 -7.60
CA TYR A 58 -10.71 -10.70 -8.55
C TYR A 58 -9.30 -11.28 -8.45
N MET A 59 -8.97 -12.04 -7.41
CA MET A 59 -7.65 -12.65 -7.25
C MET A 59 -7.77 -14.05 -6.64
N SER A 60 -6.95 -14.96 -7.15
CA SER A 60 -6.69 -16.24 -6.51
C SER A 60 -5.97 -16.04 -5.17
N ASN A 61 -6.01 -17.05 -4.30
CA ASN A 61 -5.29 -17.02 -3.03
C ASN A 61 -3.77 -16.84 -3.25
N ASP A 62 -3.22 -17.43 -4.30
CA ASP A 62 -1.79 -17.37 -4.62
C ASP A 62 -1.39 -15.95 -5.02
N GLU A 63 -2.12 -15.33 -5.95
CA GLU A 63 -1.87 -13.94 -6.34
C GLU A 63 -1.99 -12.98 -5.14
N ARG A 64 -2.91 -13.28 -4.21
CA ARG A 64 -3.09 -12.47 -3.01
C ARG A 64 -1.90 -12.60 -2.07
N ALA A 65 -1.40 -13.82 -1.86
CA ALA A 65 -0.21 -14.05 -1.05
C ALA A 65 1.02 -13.36 -1.67
N GLU A 66 1.21 -13.44 -2.98
CA GLU A 66 2.28 -12.74 -3.69
C GLU A 66 2.18 -11.22 -3.55
N LEU A 67 0.95 -10.68 -3.67
CA LEU A 67 0.71 -9.26 -3.47
C LEU A 67 1.01 -8.82 -2.03
N GLU A 68 0.59 -9.59 -1.03
CA GLU A 68 0.88 -9.30 0.38
C GLU A 68 2.39 -9.28 0.65
N VAL A 69 3.16 -10.19 0.05
CA VAL A 69 4.63 -10.18 0.11
C VAL A 69 5.20 -8.92 -0.57
N SER A 70 4.76 -8.62 -1.79
CA SER A 70 5.24 -7.46 -2.55
C SER A 70 4.93 -6.13 -1.85
N VAL A 71 3.74 -5.99 -1.25
CA VAL A 71 3.36 -4.83 -0.45
C VAL A 71 4.26 -4.71 0.77
N ARG A 72 4.48 -5.79 1.51
CA ARG A 72 5.34 -5.78 2.70
C ARG A 72 6.76 -5.31 2.37
N GLU A 73 7.36 -5.88 1.32
CA GLU A 73 8.71 -5.52 0.87
C GLU A 73 8.78 -4.07 0.42
N SER A 74 7.79 -3.60 -0.34
CA SER A 74 7.71 -2.22 -0.84
C SER A 74 7.60 -1.21 0.31
N VAL A 75 6.78 -1.51 1.32
CA VAL A 75 6.63 -0.68 2.52
C VAL A 75 7.94 -0.66 3.32
N THR A 76 8.59 -1.80 3.52
CA THR A 76 9.88 -1.86 4.21
C THR A 76 10.96 -1.06 3.48
N GLU A 77 11.05 -1.14 2.16
CA GLU A 77 12.00 -0.36 1.36
C GLU A 77 11.72 1.15 1.49
N ALA A 78 10.44 1.56 1.37
CA ALA A 78 10.02 2.94 1.51
C ALA A 78 10.33 3.52 2.90
N ILE A 79 10.06 2.76 3.97
CA ILE A 79 10.40 3.15 5.34
C ILE A 79 11.92 3.37 5.49
N LYS A 80 12.74 2.43 5.00
CA LYS A 80 14.21 2.54 5.05
C LYS A 80 14.71 3.77 4.31
N PHE A 81 14.14 4.04 3.13
CA PHE A 81 14.48 5.19 2.31
C PHE A 81 14.19 6.51 3.04
N ILE A 82 12.99 6.67 3.59
CA ILE A 82 12.57 7.90 4.27
C ILE A 82 13.29 8.10 5.61
N LYS A 83 13.60 7.02 6.34
CA LYS A 83 14.37 7.11 7.58
C LYS A 83 15.87 7.25 7.38
N GLY A 84 16.35 7.25 6.12
CA GLY A 84 17.76 7.42 5.81
C GLY A 84 18.64 6.25 6.24
N VAL A 85 18.06 5.05 6.43
CA VAL A 85 18.83 3.82 6.66
C VAL A 85 19.42 3.39 5.32
N LYS A 86 20.52 4.06 4.92
CA LYS A 86 21.36 3.61 3.82
C LYS A 86 22.04 2.30 4.25
N ASN A 87 21.83 1.25 3.48
CA ASN A 87 22.71 0.06 3.51
C ASN A 87 24.16 0.47 3.27
#